data_AF-A0A956CVQ5-F1
#
_entry.id   AF-A0A956CVQ5-F1
#
_cell.length_a   1.000
_cell.length_b   1.000
_cell.length_c   1.000
_cell.angle_alpha   90.00
_cell.angle_beta   90.00
_cell.angle_gamma   90.00
#
_symmetry.space_group_name_H-M   'P 1'
#
loop_
_entity.id
_entity.type
_entity.pdbx_description
1 polymer ?
#
loop_
_entity_poly.entity_id
_entity_poly.type
_entity_poly.pdbx_seq_one_letter_code
_entity_poly.pdbx_strand_id
1 'polypeptide(L)' 'MRIAQDERFRRERARFALRFCCESCAQFDPDRERCAYRYPIEEHREARYRDPQALLVFCKDFDFEGGRPSD' A
#
# COMPACT_ATOMS: atom_id res chain seq x y z
N MET A 1 -6.95 5.55 3.78
CA MET A 1 -6.32 6.73 4.46
C MET A 1 -5.19 7.35 3.60
N ARG A 2 -4.89 8.66 3.72
CA ARG A 2 -3.72 9.31 3.05
C ARG A 2 -2.83 10.05 4.05
N ILE A 3 -1.52 9.78 4.06
CA ILE A 3 -0.55 10.43 4.95
C ILE A 3 0.72 10.86 4.21
N ALA A 4 1.44 11.84 4.73
CA ALA A 4 2.71 12.28 4.13
C ALA A 4 3.83 11.24 4.33
N GLN A 5 4.73 11.11 3.36
CA GLN A 5 5.95 10.32 3.47
C GLN A 5 7.04 11.08 4.26
N ASP A 6 6.72 11.43 5.50
CA ASP A 6 7.60 12.20 6.36
C ASP A 6 8.92 11.46 6.69
N GLU A 7 9.84 12.17 7.34
CA GLU A 7 11.14 11.59 7.72
C GLU A 7 10.99 10.41 8.67
N ARG A 8 10.00 10.46 9.58
CA ARG A 8 9.73 9.39 10.53
C ARG A 8 9.36 8.10 9.80
N PHE A 9 8.42 8.16 8.85
CA PHE A 9 8.03 7.01 8.05
C PHE A 9 9.21 6.46 7.26
N ARG A 10 10.02 7.32 6.61
CA ARG A 10 11.20 6.87 5.84
C ARG A 10 12.20 6.13 6.72
N ARG A 11 12.46 6.63 7.94
CA ARG A 11 13.32 5.97 8.93
C ARG A 11 12.74 4.64 9.38
N GLU A 12 11.46 4.59 9.72
CA GLU A 12 10.79 3.37 10.19
C GLU A 12 10.70 2.31 9.09
N ARG A 13 10.41 2.72 7.86
CA ARG A 13 10.43 1.86 6.67
C ARG A 13 11.76 1.16 6.49
N ALA A 14 12.88 1.90 6.60
CA ALA A 14 14.21 1.33 6.51
C ALA A 14 14.54 0.43 7.71
N ARG A 15 14.22 0.86 8.93
CA ARG A 15 14.53 0.13 10.17
C ARG A 15 13.77 -1.20 10.29
N PHE A 16 12.49 -1.20 9.92
CA PHE A 16 11.59 -2.34 10.12
C PHE A 16 11.23 -3.07 8.82
N ALA A 17 11.83 -2.66 7.69
CA ALA A 17 11.54 -3.21 6.37
C ALA A 17 10.02 -3.25 6.05
N LEU A 18 9.32 -2.14 6.29
CA LEU A 18 7.87 -2.05 6.08
C LEU A 18 7.52 -2.34 4.61
N ARG A 19 6.68 -3.36 4.40
CA ARG A 19 6.15 -3.77 3.09
C ARG A 19 4.67 -3.41 3.02
N PHE A 20 4.32 -2.45 2.17
CA PHE A 20 2.96 -1.90 2.08
C PHE A 20 2.48 -1.71 0.63
N CYS A 21 3.30 -2.12 -0.35
CA CYS A 21 3.02 -2.00 -1.77
C CYS A 21 2.44 -3.31 -2.33
N CYS A 22 1.71 -3.22 -3.44
CA CYS A 22 1.09 -4.37 -4.11
C CYS A 22 2.11 -5.48 -4.40
N GLU A 23 3.33 -5.13 -4.82
CA GLU A 23 4.40 -6.08 -5.15
C GLU A 23 4.81 -6.97 -3.96
N SER A 24 4.46 -6.59 -2.73
CA SER A 24 4.69 -7.39 -1.52
C SER A 24 3.39 -7.93 -0.89
N CYS A 25 2.24 -7.71 -1.52
CA CYS A 25 0.93 -8.13 -1.03
C CYS A 25 0.59 -9.53 -1.52
N ALA A 26 0.10 -10.40 -0.64
CA ALA A 26 -0.33 -11.76 -1.01
C ALA A 26 -1.53 -11.79 -1.98
N GLN A 27 -2.28 -10.68 -2.08
CA GLN A 27 -3.45 -10.52 -2.96
C GLN A 27 -3.10 -9.93 -4.33
N PHE A 28 -1.84 -9.57 -4.56
CA PHE A 28 -1.40 -9.09 -5.86
C PHE A 28 -1.13 -10.26 -6.78
N ASP A 29 -1.75 -10.24 -7.95
CA ASP A 29 -1.54 -11.17 -9.05
C ASP A 29 -0.48 -10.56 -9.98
N PRO A 30 0.79 -11.02 -9.92
CA PRO A 30 1.87 -10.42 -10.70
C PRO A 30 1.75 -10.74 -12.20
N ASP A 31 1.15 -11.88 -12.56
CA ASP A 31 1.01 -12.30 -13.95
C ASP A 31 0.01 -11.41 -14.70
N ARG A 32 -1.00 -10.91 -14.00
CA ARG A 32 -2.05 -10.04 -14.56
C ARG A 32 -1.94 -8.58 -14.12
N GLU A 33 -0.89 -8.24 -13.38
CA GLU A 33 -0.67 -6.93 -12.76
C GLU A 33 -1.93 -6.34 -12.14
N ARG A 34 -2.58 -7.05 -11.21
CA ARG A 34 -3.83 -6.60 -10.59
C ARG A 34 -4.02 -7.08 -9.16
N CYS A 35 -4.88 -6.40 -8.42
CA CYS A 35 -5.38 -6.88 -7.13
C CYS A 35 -6.42 -8.00 -7.34
N ALA A 36 -6.38 -9.07 -6.54
CA ALA A 36 -7.38 -10.14 -6.54
C ALA A 36 -8.81 -9.63 -6.24
N TYR A 37 -8.93 -8.59 -5.42
CA TYR A 37 -10.19 -7.90 -5.12
C TYR A 37 -10.57 -6.82 -6.14
N ARG A 38 -9.78 -6.66 -7.20
CA ARG A 38 -9.99 -5.68 -8.29
C ARG A 38 -9.94 -4.21 -7.85
N TYR A 39 -9.30 -3.92 -6.71
CA TYR A 39 -8.98 -2.54 -6.35
C TYR A 39 -7.87 -1.98 -7.27
N PRO A 40 -7.87 -0.65 -7.53
CA PRO A 40 -6.79 0.03 -8.25
C PRO A 40 -5.43 -0.19 -7.56
N ILE A 41 -4.40 -0.42 -8.37
CA ILE A 41 -3.06 -0.75 -7.87
C ILE A 41 -2.06 0.40 -8.01
N GLU A 42 -2.38 1.41 -8.82
CA GLU A 42 -1.47 2.47 -9.26
C GLU A 42 -0.92 3.26 -8.07
N GLU A 43 -1.78 3.57 -7.09
CA GLU A 43 -1.39 4.25 -5.86
C GLU A 43 -0.63 3.35 -4.87
N HIS A 44 -0.61 2.04 -5.11
CA HIS A 44 0.01 1.05 -4.23
C HIS A 44 1.28 0.44 -4.83
N ARG A 45 1.77 0.95 -5.99
CA ARG A 45 3.01 0.48 -6.60
C ARG A 45 4.22 1.04 -5.87
N GLU A 46 5.24 0.20 -5.71
CA GLU A 46 6.52 0.56 -5.10
C GLU A 46 7.18 1.76 -5.82
N ALA A 47 7.07 1.81 -7.16
CA ALA A 47 7.64 2.87 -7.97
C ALA A 47 7.14 4.28 -7.59
N ARG A 48 5.89 4.41 -7.14
CA ARG A 48 5.29 5.69 -6.72
C ARG A 48 6.04 6.31 -5.55
N TYR A 49 6.46 5.49 -4.58
CA TYR A 49 7.07 5.94 -3.33
C TYR A 49 8.57 6.22 -3.43
N ARG A 50 9.10 6.23 -4.66
CA ARG A 50 10.40 6.83 -4.98
C ARG A 50 10.32 8.36 -4.95
N ASP A 51 9.15 8.94 -5.21
CA ASP A 51 8.91 10.37 -5.01
C ASP A 51 8.65 10.64 -3.52
N PRO A 52 9.54 11.39 -2.82
CA PRO A 52 9.36 11.70 -1.40
C PRO A 52 8.17 12.63 -1.11
N GLN A 53 7.56 13.25 -2.13
CA GLN A 53 6.35 14.07 -2.00
C GLN A 53 5.07 13.25 -2.20
N ALA A 54 5.17 11.99 -2.62
CA ALA A 54 4.01 11.13 -2.79
C ALA A 54 3.30 10.91 -1.44
N LEU A 55 1.98 11.11 -1.42
CA LEU A 55 1.17 10.70 -0.28
C LEU A 55 1.12 9.18 -0.23
N LEU A 56 1.41 8.63 0.95
CA LEU A 56 1.21 7.23 1.28
C LEU A 56 -0.29 6.94 1.26
N VAL A 57 -0.66 5.96 0.44
CA VAL A 57 -2.02 5.43 0.35
C VAL A 57 -1.95 3.99 0.81
N PHE A 58 -2.63 3.70 1.93
CA PHE A 58 -2.81 2.32 2.38
C PHE A 58 -4.07 1.74 1.77
N CYS A 59 -3.99 0.47 1.37
CA CYS A 59 -5.12 -0.25 0.79
C CYS A 59 -6.29 -0.29 1.78
N LYS A 60 -7.51 -0.20 1.26
CA LYS A 60 -8.74 -0.19 2.05
C LYS A 60 -8.92 -1.45 2.90
N ASP A 61 -8.39 -2.60 2.48
CA ASP A 61 -8.38 -3.82 3.31
C ASP A 61 -7.55 -3.68 4.59
N PHE A 62 -6.62 -2.73 4.64
CA PHE A 62 -5.82 -2.42 5.83
C PHE A 62 -6.40 -1.29 6.68
N ASP A 63 -7.40 -0.55 6.17
CA ASP A 63 -8.11 0.46 6.96
C ASP A 63 -9.02 -0.30 7.96
N PHE A 64 -8.47 -0.63 9.13
CA PHE A 64 -9.18 -1.25 10.26
C PHE A 64 -10.20 -0.28 10.87
N GLU A 65 -11.33 -0.08 10.19
CA GLU A 65 -12.58 0.39 10.79
C GLU A 65 -13.64 -0.71 10.63
N GLY A 66 -13.50 -1.80 11.41
CA GLY A 66 -14.62 -2.63 11.88
C GLY A 66 -15.64 -3.18 10.86
N GLY A 67 -15.35 -3.21 9.56
CA GLY A 67 -16.30 -3.69 8.55
C GLY A 67 -15.95 -5.10 8.11
N ARG A 68 -16.72 -6.09 8.57
CA ARG A 68 -16.81 -7.39 7.89
C ARG A 68 -16.99 -7.17 6.38
N PRO A 69 -16.37 -7.97 5.50
CA PRO A 69 -16.78 -7.98 4.11
C PRO A 69 -18.28 -8.33 4.05
N SER A 70 -19.05 -7.50 3.35
CA SER A 70 -20.44 -7.83 3.00
C SER A 70 -20.43 -9.11 2.18
N ASP A 71 -21.26 -10.07 2.59
CA ASP A 71 -21.52 -11.34 1.91
C ASP A 71 -21.91 -11.15 0.43
#